data_AF-A0A7Y2YMT1-F1
#
_entry.id   AF-A0A7Y2YMT1-F1
#
_cell.length_a   1.000
_cell.length_b   1.000
_cell.length_c   1.000
_cell.angle_alpha   90.00
_cell.angle_beta   90.00
_cell.angle_gamma   90.00
#
_symmetry.space_group_name_H-M   'P 1'
#
loop_
_entity.id
_entity.type
_entity.pdbx_description
1 polymer ?
#
loop_
_entity_poly.entity_id
_entity_poly.type
_entity_poly.pdbx_seq_one_letter_code
_entity_poly.pdbx_strand_id
1 'polypeptide(L)'
;TGGRTYFSQNDQWRLEGFLAYGLKDDKFKYGISGKWLLDKKSRFIISGGNRRDVEQIGASLTNTTDVLGRSLASSSLIGTGANDKLTTVNLTTLAIESEPLKNMIVRLSGTYRTLESASPTFSLDYFTDETQTTTESEVKQYETAFSVFVFPNREMTGYGVERRTKNSNFATLFAQLTIGDKNFFNSDFNYTKLQLSYTQPYSLGSLGRLTTTLQAGKTFGQIPLGLLSVVPGNQTYFNITNSFSNLDFYEFVTDEYATLHLEHNFNGRLFSRIPFLKKYNLRAIVGFRGVIGDVSQENRAINASGLVYDAPNREPYYEYSLGVSNIFKILRLDFNFRGNYLDNPDARPFGVTASFGFFF
;
A
#
# COMPACT_ATOMS: atom_id res chain seq x y z
N THR A 1 8.33 -19.14 9.92
CA THR A 1 9.14 -19.60 8.76
C THR A 1 8.26 -19.62 7.52
N GLY A 2 8.84 -19.49 6.32
CA GLY A 2 8.09 -19.51 5.08
C GLY A 2 8.89 -20.16 3.96
N GLY A 3 8.21 -20.61 2.93
CA GLY A 3 8.80 -21.30 1.79
C GLY A 3 7.94 -21.16 0.54
N ARG A 4 8.57 -21.42 -0.61
CA ARG A 4 7.90 -21.46 -1.90
C ARG A 4 8.49 -22.54 -2.78
N THR A 5 7.67 -23.09 -3.67
CA THR A 5 8.16 -23.98 -4.72
C THR A 5 8.92 -23.19 -5.77
N TYR A 6 10.13 -23.66 -6.08
CA TYR A 6 10.99 -23.06 -7.09
C TYR A 6 11.89 -24.13 -7.70
N PHE A 7 11.51 -24.64 -8.87
CA PHE A 7 12.32 -25.57 -9.66
C PHE A 7 13.10 -24.80 -10.73
N SER A 8 12.42 -23.87 -11.41
CA SER A 8 13.00 -23.05 -12.46
C SER A 8 12.30 -21.69 -12.59
N GLN A 9 12.87 -20.80 -13.39
CA GLN A 9 12.21 -19.55 -13.75
C GLN A 9 10.97 -19.76 -14.65
N ASN A 10 10.83 -20.94 -15.26
CA ASN A 10 9.79 -21.25 -16.24
C ASN A 10 8.66 -22.12 -15.68
N ASP A 11 8.60 -22.28 -14.36
CA ASP A 11 7.58 -23.07 -13.67
C ASP A 11 6.18 -22.56 -14.03
N GLN A 12 5.29 -23.48 -14.40
CA GLN A 12 3.91 -23.14 -14.78
C GLN A 12 3.01 -22.91 -13.58
N TRP A 13 3.44 -23.31 -12.39
CA TRP A 13 2.72 -23.10 -11.15
C TRP A 13 3.68 -22.74 -10.04
N ARG A 14 3.17 -22.10 -9.00
CA ARG A 14 3.91 -21.76 -7.80
C ARG A 14 2.99 -21.88 -6.59
N LEU A 15 3.49 -22.55 -5.56
CA LEU A 15 2.85 -22.65 -4.26
C LEU A 15 3.78 -21.99 -3.25
N GLU A 16 3.21 -21.13 -2.41
CA GLU A 16 3.94 -20.38 -1.41
C GLU A 16 3.18 -20.42 -0.10
N GLY A 17 3.89 -20.43 1.01
CA GLY A 17 3.25 -20.32 2.31
C GLY A 17 4.20 -20.02 3.44
N PHE A 18 3.62 -19.61 4.57
CA PHE A 18 4.33 -19.35 5.80
C PHE A 18 3.50 -19.74 7.01
N LEU A 19 4.19 -19.97 8.11
CA LEU A 19 3.62 -20.18 9.44
C LEU A 19 4.44 -19.36 10.44
N ALA A 20 3.77 -18.69 11.35
CA ALA A 20 4.35 -17.92 12.44
C ALA A 20 3.48 -18.05 13.69
N TYR A 21 4.08 -17.80 14.85
CA TYR A 21 3.40 -17.76 16.13
C TYR A 21 3.79 -16.48 16.84
N GLY A 22 2.80 -15.71 17.30
CA GLY A 22 3.05 -14.48 18.04
C GLY A 22 3.11 -14.75 19.54
N LEU A 23 4.18 -14.30 20.18
CA LEU A 23 4.44 -14.53 21.60
C LEU A 23 3.69 -13.55 22.53
N LYS A 24 3.14 -12.47 21.97
CA LYS A 24 2.41 -11.43 22.72
C LYS A 24 0.90 -11.63 22.66
N ASP A 25 0.41 -12.15 21.54
CA ASP A 25 -1.00 -12.40 21.28
C ASP A 25 -1.37 -13.88 21.33
N ASP A 26 -0.39 -14.78 21.56
CA ASP A 26 -0.53 -16.25 21.60
C ASP A 26 -1.30 -16.85 20.41
N LYS A 27 -1.26 -16.16 19.26
CA LYS A 27 -2.00 -16.53 18.03
C LYS A 27 -1.05 -17.07 16.95
N PHE A 28 -1.49 -18.14 16.28
CA PHE A 28 -0.88 -18.60 15.04
C PHE A 28 -1.26 -17.70 13.86
N LYS A 29 -0.27 -17.40 13.03
CA LYS A 29 -0.38 -16.62 11.80
C LYS A 29 0.09 -17.49 10.64
N TYR A 30 -0.63 -17.49 9.53
CA TYR A 30 -0.26 -18.31 8.39
C TYR A 30 -0.70 -17.65 7.08
N GLY A 31 -0.08 -18.10 6.00
CA GLY A 31 -0.52 -17.77 4.65
C GLY A 31 -0.20 -18.93 3.74
N ILE A 32 -1.13 -19.24 2.85
CA ILE A 32 -0.91 -20.19 1.76
C ILE A 32 -1.50 -19.58 0.49
N SER A 33 -0.74 -19.65 -0.60
CA SER A 33 -1.21 -19.21 -1.91
C SER A 33 -0.66 -20.10 -3.00
N GLY A 34 -1.48 -20.31 -4.02
CA GLY A 34 -1.14 -21.03 -5.23
C GLY A 34 -1.49 -20.20 -6.45
N LYS A 35 -0.67 -20.30 -7.50
CA LYS A 35 -0.94 -19.74 -8.81
C LYS A 35 -0.55 -20.73 -9.89
N TRP A 36 -1.35 -20.82 -10.95
CA TRP A 36 -1.13 -21.72 -12.07
C TRP A 36 -1.43 -21.02 -13.39
N LEU A 37 -0.42 -20.96 -14.26
CA LEU A 37 -0.50 -20.57 -15.67
C LEU A 37 -1.09 -21.72 -16.49
N LEU A 38 -2.34 -21.56 -16.92
CA LEU A 38 -3.08 -22.56 -17.69
C LEU A 38 -2.89 -22.38 -19.21
N ASP A 39 -2.81 -21.13 -19.68
CA ASP A 39 -2.50 -20.84 -21.08
C ASP A 39 -1.34 -19.86 -21.19
N LYS A 40 -0.33 -20.21 -21.99
CA LYS A 40 0.88 -19.37 -22.16
C LYS A 40 0.66 -18.20 -23.10
N LYS A 41 -0.26 -18.32 -24.07
CA LYS A 41 -0.45 -17.30 -25.12
C LYS A 41 -1.19 -16.08 -24.58
N SER A 42 -2.34 -16.29 -23.97
CA SER A 42 -3.11 -15.26 -23.27
C SER A 42 -2.61 -15.02 -21.85
N ARG A 43 -1.68 -15.85 -21.35
CA ARG A 43 -1.25 -15.85 -19.95
C ARG A 43 -2.41 -15.96 -18.97
N PHE A 44 -3.32 -16.88 -19.25
CA PHE A 44 -4.43 -17.17 -18.35
C PHE A 44 -3.89 -17.84 -17.08
N ILE A 45 -3.97 -17.12 -15.95
CA ILE A 45 -3.50 -17.56 -14.65
C ILE A 45 -4.70 -17.65 -13.71
N ILE A 46 -4.82 -18.78 -13.00
CA ILE A 46 -5.71 -18.89 -11.85
C ILE A 46 -4.86 -18.82 -10.60
N SER A 47 -5.31 -18.07 -9.61
CA SER A 47 -4.67 -17.97 -8.31
C SER A 47 -5.68 -18.02 -7.18
N GLY A 48 -5.22 -18.53 -6.05
CA GLY A 48 -6.05 -18.61 -4.86
C GLY A 48 -5.20 -18.74 -3.61
N GLY A 49 -5.73 -18.33 -2.49
CA GLY A 49 -5.05 -18.51 -1.23
C GLY A 49 -5.85 -18.00 -0.05
N ASN A 50 -5.34 -18.31 1.13
CA ASN A 50 -5.85 -17.81 2.40
C ASN A 50 -4.68 -17.34 3.27
N ARG A 51 -4.89 -16.22 3.97
CA ARG A 51 -3.92 -15.66 4.89
C ARG A 51 -4.61 -15.15 6.14
N ARG A 52 -4.05 -15.49 7.29
CA ARG A 52 -4.38 -14.91 8.58
C ARG A 52 -3.14 -14.26 9.17
N ASP A 53 -3.17 -12.94 9.30
CA ASP A 53 -2.06 -12.15 9.82
C ASP A 53 -2.56 -10.91 10.58
N VAL A 54 -1.65 -10.22 11.27
CA VAL A 54 -1.90 -8.93 11.90
C VAL A 54 -1.26 -7.84 11.05
N GLU A 55 -2.07 -6.88 10.61
CA GLU A 55 -1.65 -5.83 9.70
C GLU A 55 -2.05 -4.44 10.20
N GLN A 56 -1.24 -3.45 9.82
CA GLN A 56 -1.61 -2.05 9.89
C GLN A 56 -2.44 -1.74 8.62
N ILE A 57 -3.77 -1.70 8.75
CA ILE A 57 -4.63 -1.26 7.65
C ILE A 57 -4.36 0.22 7.36
N GLY A 58 -4.46 0.61 6.09
CA GLY A 58 -4.14 1.97 5.66
C GLY A 58 -2.67 2.21 5.31
N ALA A 59 -1.80 1.20 5.39
CA ALA A 59 -0.39 1.33 5.00
C ALA A 59 -0.17 1.51 3.48
N SER A 60 -1.21 1.36 2.67
CA SER A 60 -1.19 1.65 1.23
C SER A 60 -2.63 1.87 0.72
N LEU A 61 -2.77 2.77 -0.26
CA LEU A 61 -4.04 3.12 -0.89
C LEU A 61 -4.37 2.16 -2.03
N THR A 62 -3.40 1.81 -2.87
CA THR A 62 -3.53 0.78 -3.90
C THR A 62 -2.93 -0.53 -3.41
N ASN A 63 -3.66 -1.26 -2.55
CA ASN A 63 -3.20 -2.57 -2.13
C ASN A 63 -3.28 -3.55 -3.29
N THR A 64 -2.18 -4.23 -3.57
CA THR A 64 -2.17 -5.38 -4.46
C THR A 64 -3.04 -6.47 -3.84
N THR A 65 -3.98 -7.01 -4.60
CA THR A 65 -4.81 -8.19 -4.26
C THR A 65 -4.00 -9.50 -4.17
N ASP A 66 -2.70 -9.41 -3.93
CA ASP A 66 -1.80 -10.53 -3.77
C ASP A 66 -1.94 -11.06 -2.34
N VAL A 67 -2.32 -12.33 -2.22
CA VAL A 67 -2.69 -12.98 -0.95
C VAL A 67 -1.53 -12.98 0.04
N LEU A 68 -0.28 -12.94 -0.43
CA LEU A 68 0.91 -12.92 0.40
C LEU A 68 1.58 -11.53 0.49
N GLY A 69 1.00 -10.50 -0.13
CA GLY A 69 1.50 -9.13 -0.03
C GLY A 69 1.39 -8.63 1.40
N ARG A 70 2.52 -8.48 2.10
CA ARG A 70 2.57 -8.00 3.50
C ARG A 70 2.75 -6.49 3.56
N SER A 71 2.09 -5.84 4.51
CA SER A 71 2.42 -4.47 4.88
C SER A 71 3.79 -4.42 5.59
N LEU A 72 4.73 -3.66 5.05
CA LEU A 72 6.04 -3.45 5.69
C LEU A 72 5.90 -2.61 6.98
N ALA A 73 4.81 -1.85 7.13
CA ALA A 73 4.55 -1.00 8.30
C ALA A 73 4.32 -1.83 9.58
N SER A 74 3.64 -2.97 9.50
CA SER A 74 3.34 -3.81 10.68
C SER A 74 4.55 -4.57 11.23
N SER A 75 5.64 -4.68 10.46
CA SER A 75 6.83 -5.44 10.84
C SER A 75 7.96 -4.58 11.43
N SER A 76 7.76 -3.26 11.57
CA SER A 76 8.80 -2.37 12.12
C SER A 76 8.89 -2.49 13.64
N LEU A 77 10.04 -2.95 14.13
CA LEU A 77 10.36 -3.01 15.57
C LEU A 77 10.83 -1.66 16.13
N ILE A 78 11.11 -0.68 15.27
CA ILE A 78 11.63 0.64 15.65
C ILE A 78 10.84 1.72 14.88
N GLY A 79 10.23 2.66 15.59
CA GLY A 79 9.42 3.74 15.00
C GLY A 79 9.45 5.01 15.84
N THR A 80 8.90 6.09 15.29
CA THR A 80 8.78 7.41 15.92
C THR A 80 7.47 7.60 16.67
N GLY A 81 6.55 6.62 16.64
CA GLY A 81 5.25 6.65 17.30
C GLY A 81 4.78 5.26 17.75
N ALA A 82 3.62 5.19 18.40
CA ALA A 82 3.02 3.93 18.83
C ALA A 82 2.53 3.12 17.61
N ASN A 83 3.05 1.89 17.44
CA ASN A 83 2.61 0.96 16.41
C ASN A 83 1.56 0.00 16.99
N ASP A 84 0.48 0.54 17.53
CA ASP A 84 -0.53 -0.18 18.29
C ASP A 84 -1.90 -0.22 17.59
N LYS A 85 -2.08 0.47 16.46
CA LYS A 85 -3.32 0.48 15.67
C LYS A 85 -3.41 -0.70 14.70
N LEU A 86 -3.34 -1.91 15.26
CA LEU A 86 -3.22 -3.16 14.49
C LEU A 86 -4.57 -3.85 14.30
N THR A 87 -4.76 -4.48 13.14
CA THR A 87 -5.96 -5.26 12.78
C THR A 87 -5.58 -6.70 12.50
N THR A 88 -6.33 -7.65 13.06
CA THR A 88 -6.24 -9.05 12.63
C THR A 88 -7.06 -9.19 11.36
N VAL A 89 -6.43 -9.69 10.30
CA VAL A 89 -7.03 -9.86 8.98
C VAL A 89 -7.01 -11.35 8.63
N ASN A 90 -8.18 -11.92 8.35
CA ASN A 90 -8.29 -13.21 7.68
C ASN A 90 -8.82 -12.99 6.27
N LEU A 91 -8.02 -13.31 5.25
CA LEU A 91 -8.27 -13.00 3.86
C LEU A 91 -8.25 -14.27 3.03
N THR A 92 -9.36 -14.58 2.37
CA THR A 92 -9.44 -15.60 1.34
C THR A 92 -9.67 -14.94 -0.01
N THR A 93 -8.84 -15.26 -1.00
CA THR A 93 -8.98 -14.70 -2.35
C THR A 93 -8.94 -15.82 -3.38
N LEU A 94 -9.78 -15.68 -4.39
CA LEU A 94 -9.73 -16.42 -5.64
C LEU A 94 -9.70 -15.43 -6.79
N ALA A 95 -8.85 -15.66 -7.78
CA ALA A 95 -8.69 -14.74 -8.89
C ALA A 95 -8.30 -15.43 -10.19
N ILE A 96 -8.75 -14.85 -11.29
CA ILE A 96 -8.32 -15.16 -12.63
C ILE A 96 -7.68 -13.93 -13.25
N GLU A 97 -6.59 -14.14 -13.98
CA GLU A 97 -5.83 -13.10 -14.65
C GLU A 97 -5.54 -13.52 -16.10
N SER A 98 -5.54 -12.55 -17.01
CA SER A 98 -5.17 -12.74 -18.41
C SER A 98 -4.43 -11.51 -18.94
N GLU A 99 -3.58 -11.71 -19.94
CA GLU A 99 -2.90 -10.68 -20.73
C GLU A 99 -3.42 -10.70 -22.17
N PRO A 100 -4.63 -10.17 -22.45
CA PRO A 100 -5.23 -10.20 -23.79
C PRO A 100 -4.46 -9.37 -24.82
N LEU A 101 -3.78 -8.30 -24.39
CA LEU A 101 -2.86 -7.52 -25.20
C LEU A 101 -1.52 -7.44 -24.48
N LYS A 102 -0.43 -7.39 -25.24
CA LYS A 102 0.92 -7.27 -24.67
C LYS A 102 0.97 -6.10 -23.68
N ASN A 103 1.38 -6.39 -22.45
CA ASN A 103 1.47 -5.46 -21.33
C ASN A 103 0.14 -4.87 -20.84
N MET A 104 -0.99 -5.49 -21.17
CA MET A 104 -2.30 -5.19 -20.56
C MET A 104 -2.78 -6.42 -19.81
N ILE A 105 -2.76 -6.35 -18.48
CA ILE A 105 -3.22 -7.42 -17.60
C ILE A 105 -4.63 -7.08 -17.13
N VAL A 106 -5.55 -8.01 -17.31
CA VAL A 106 -6.93 -7.91 -16.81
C VAL A 106 -7.11 -9.00 -15.75
N ARG A 107 -7.62 -8.62 -14.58
CA ARG A 107 -7.79 -9.54 -13.46
C ARG A 107 -9.15 -9.34 -12.80
N LEU A 108 -9.85 -10.46 -12.58
CA LEU A 108 -11.10 -10.55 -11.85
C LEU A 108 -10.86 -11.38 -10.59
N SER A 109 -11.30 -10.90 -9.43
CA SER A 109 -11.14 -11.62 -8.16
C SER A 109 -12.33 -11.51 -7.23
N GLY A 110 -12.63 -12.60 -6.53
CA GLY A 110 -13.48 -12.61 -5.34
C GLY A 110 -12.62 -12.70 -4.09
N THR A 111 -12.90 -11.85 -3.11
CA THR A 111 -12.18 -11.78 -1.84
C THR A 111 -13.16 -11.81 -0.70
N TYR A 112 -12.93 -12.65 0.30
CA TYR A 112 -13.66 -12.66 1.55
C TYR A 112 -12.69 -12.31 2.68
N ARG A 113 -12.99 -11.25 3.43
CA ARG A 113 -12.15 -10.76 4.52
C ARG A 113 -12.92 -10.68 5.82
N THR A 114 -12.27 -11.02 6.92
CA THR A 114 -12.73 -10.68 8.27
C THR A 114 -11.71 -9.78 8.94
N LEU A 115 -12.17 -8.68 9.55
CA LEU A 115 -11.36 -7.66 10.19
C LEU A 115 -11.80 -7.51 11.64
N GLU A 116 -10.86 -7.65 12.57
CA GLU A 116 -11.09 -7.41 14.01
C GLU A 116 -9.89 -6.63 14.57
N SER A 117 -10.09 -5.82 15.61
CA SER A 117 -8.93 -5.17 16.26
C SER A 117 -7.97 -6.23 16.82
N ALA A 118 -6.67 -6.02 16.61
CA ALA A 118 -5.61 -6.84 17.19
C ALA A 118 -4.99 -6.22 18.45
N SER A 119 -5.42 -5.02 18.86
CA SER A 119 -4.84 -4.29 19.98
C SER A 119 -5.93 -3.78 20.93
N PRO A 120 -5.72 -3.85 22.26
CA PRO A 120 -6.67 -3.30 23.23
C PRO A 120 -6.75 -1.76 23.20
N THR A 121 -5.79 -1.08 22.57
CA THR A 121 -5.74 0.39 22.47
C THR A 121 -6.35 0.92 21.17
N PHE A 122 -6.82 0.03 20.29
CA PHE A 122 -7.38 0.38 19.00
C PHE A 122 -8.72 -0.33 18.82
N SER A 123 -9.71 0.38 18.29
CA SER A 123 -11.02 -0.18 18.00
C SER A 123 -11.34 -0.01 16.51
N LEU A 124 -12.04 -0.99 15.96
CA LEU A 124 -12.65 -0.93 14.63
C LEU A 124 -14.17 -0.90 14.73
N ASP A 125 -14.69 -0.55 15.92
CA ASP A 125 -16.12 -0.63 16.20
C ASP A 125 -16.90 0.31 15.29
N TYR A 126 -18.10 -0.15 14.94
CA TYR A 126 -19.05 0.63 14.16
C TYR A 126 -20.45 0.45 14.71
N PHE A 127 -21.27 1.48 14.59
CA PHE A 127 -22.68 1.42 14.95
C PHE A 127 -23.46 0.60 13.94
N THR A 128 -24.32 -0.30 14.41
CA THR A 128 -25.20 -1.11 13.54
C THR A 128 -26.58 -0.51 13.38
N ASP A 129 -26.91 0.50 14.18
CA ASP A 129 -28.18 1.21 14.18
C ASP A 129 -28.00 2.72 14.05
N GLU A 130 -29.00 3.39 13.47
CA GLU A 130 -29.01 4.86 13.37
C GLU A 130 -29.13 5.54 14.75
N THR A 131 -29.63 4.81 15.75
CA THR A 131 -29.75 5.28 17.13
C THR A 131 -28.42 5.27 17.89
N GLN A 132 -27.35 4.72 17.29
CA GLN A 132 -25.99 4.63 17.86
C GLN A 132 -25.97 3.96 19.24
N THR A 133 -26.80 2.93 19.41
CA THR A 133 -26.96 2.17 20.65
C THR A 133 -26.28 0.82 20.61
N THR A 134 -26.13 0.25 19.41
CA THR A 134 -25.57 -1.08 19.21
C THR A 134 -24.30 -0.98 18.38
N THR A 135 -23.22 -1.62 18.83
CA THR A 135 -21.92 -1.62 18.15
C THR A 135 -21.48 -3.04 17.82
N GLU A 136 -20.82 -3.20 16.68
CA GLU A 136 -20.12 -4.43 16.29
C GLU A 136 -18.63 -4.14 16.08
N SER A 137 -17.79 -5.14 16.35
CA SER A 137 -16.32 -5.01 16.35
C SER A 137 -15.63 -5.83 15.25
N GLU A 138 -16.36 -6.75 14.62
CA GLU A 138 -15.88 -7.61 13.54
C GLU A 138 -16.56 -7.20 12.23
N VAL A 139 -15.77 -6.96 11.18
CA VAL A 139 -16.28 -6.71 9.82
C VAL A 139 -16.04 -7.95 8.96
N LYS A 140 -17.11 -8.52 8.41
CA LYS A 140 -17.12 -9.60 7.41
C LYS A 140 -17.51 -9.03 6.07
N GLN A 141 -16.65 -9.20 5.07
CA GLN A 141 -16.89 -8.60 3.77
C GLN A 141 -16.44 -9.49 2.61
N TYR A 142 -17.39 -9.81 1.74
CA TYR A 142 -17.16 -10.30 0.39
C TYR A 142 -17.05 -9.14 -0.59
N GLU A 143 -16.05 -9.19 -1.45
CA GLU A 143 -15.81 -8.23 -2.50
C GLU A 143 -15.54 -8.95 -3.82
N THR A 144 -16.12 -8.42 -4.89
CA THR A 144 -15.69 -8.73 -6.26
C THR A 144 -14.93 -7.54 -6.81
N ALA A 145 -13.73 -7.77 -7.34
CA ALA A 145 -12.92 -6.72 -7.93
C ALA A 145 -12.50 -7.04 -9.36
N PHE A 146 -12.71 -6.07 -10.24
CA PHE A 146 -12.19 -6.06 -11.60
C PHE A 146 -11.06 -5.05 -11.69
N SER A 147 -9.90 -5.46 -12.19
CA SER A 147 -8.70 -4.64 -12.27
C SER A 147 -8.02 -4.74 -13.62
N VAL A 148 -7.47 -3.62 -14.06
CA VAL A 148 -6.71 -3.51 -15.31
C VAL A 148 -5.38 -2.85 -15.00
N PHE A 149 -4.30 -3.49 -15.43
CA PHE A 149 -2.95 -2.94 -15.37
C PHE A 149 -2.40 -2.76 -16.78
N VAL A 150 -1.86 -1.60 -17.08
CA VAL A 150 -1.22 -1.31 -18.37
C VAL A 150 0.22 -0.87 -18.15
N PHE A 151 1.15 -1.48 -18.88
CA PHE A 151 2.58 -1.23 -18.76
C PHE A 151 3.22 -0.91 -20.13
N PRO A 152 3.02 0.30 -20.68
CA PRO A 152 3.54 0.68 -21.99
C PRO A 152 5.05 0.46 -22.08
N ASN A 153 5.55 -0.16 -23.16
CA ASN A 153 6.98 -0.44 -23.37
C ASN A 153 7.66 -1.34 -22.31
N ARG A 154 6.90 -2.04 -21.45
CA ARG A 154 7.48 -3.01 -20.53
C ARG A 154 8.05 -4.22 -21.28
N GLU A 155 9.26 -4.60 -20.90
CA GLU A 155 9.94 -5.81 -21.36
C GLU A 155 9.99 -6.83 -20.22
N MET A 156 9.57 -8.06 -20.50
CA MET A 156 9.54 -9.16 -19.53
C MET A 156 10.49 -10.26 -19.96
N THR A 157 11.02 -10.99 -18.98
CA THR A 157 11.88 -12.16 -19.15
C THR A 157 11.30 -13.35 -18.38
N GLY A 158 11.45 -14.54 -18.97
CA GLY A 158 10.90 -15.80 -18.45
C GLY A 158 9.56 -16.17 -19.08
N TYR A 159 9.25 -17.47 -19.03
CA TYR A 159 8.04 -18.08 -19.60
C TYR A 159 7.14 -18.74 -18.53
N GLY A 160 7.53 -18.65 -17.26
CA GLY A 160 6.78 -19.20 -16.15
C GLY A 160 5.55 -18.38 -15.78
N VAL A 161 4.86 -18.87 -14.74
CA VAL A 161 3.74 -18.18 -14.08
C VAL A 161 4.15 -16.81 -13.57
N GLU A 162 5.39 -16.70 -13.07
CA GLU A 162 6.02 -15.43 -12.72
C GLU A 162 7.11 -15.07 -13.72
N ARG A 163 7.08 -13.82 -14.19
CA ARG A 163 8.11 -13.24 -15.05
C ARG A 163 8.82 -12.11 -14.35
N ARG A 164 10.05 -11.85 -14.76
CA ARG A 164 10.84 -10.71 -14.27
C ARG A 164 10.83 -9.60 -15.29
N THR A 165 10.57 -8.39 -14.83
CA THR A 165 10.70 -7.19 -15.64
C THR A 165 12.17 -6.93 -15.94
N LYS A 166 12.50 -6.69 -17.22
CA LYS A 166 13.88 -6.44 -17.69
C LYS A 166 14.26 -4.96 -17.63
N ASN A 167 13.34 -4.09 -18.03
CA ASN A 167 13.56 -2.65 -18.02
C ASN A 167 12.88 -2.00 -16.80
N SER A 168 13.20 -0.75 -16.49
CA SER A 168 12.62 -0.02 -15.34
C SER A 168 12.00 1.32 -15.72
N ASN A 169 12.01 1.67 -17.00
CA ASN A 169 11.67 3.01 -17.49
C ASN A 169 10.38 2.97 -18.31
N PHE A 170 9.28 2.63 -17.65
CA PHE A 170 7.96 2.58 -18.28
C PHE A 170 6.87 3.06 -17.31
N ALA A 171 5.74 3.48 -17.88
CA ALA A 171 4.56 3.85 -17.11
C ALA A 171 3.89 2.61 -16.54
N THR A 172 3.34 2.72 -15.34
CA THR A 172 2.39 1.75 -14.79
C THR A 172 1.06 2.46 -14.59
N LEU A 173 0.04 1.99 -15.28
CA LEU A 173 -1.34 2.44 -15.11
C LEU A 173 -2.11 1.32 -14.44
N PHE A 174 -2.94 1.68 -13.46
CA PHE A 174 -3.77 0.77 -12.73
C PHE A 174 -5.15 1.39 -12.56
N ALA A 175 -6.18 0.59 -12.82
CA ALA A 175 -7.56 0.91 -12.51
C ALA A 175 -8.23 -0.29 -11.87
N GLN A 176 -9.05 -0.07 -10.85
CA GLN A 176 -9.80 -1.11 -10.18
C GLN A 176 -11.19 -0.62 -9.81
N LEU A 177 -12.18 -1.47 -10.07
CA LEU A 177 -13.54 -1.36 -9.57
C LEU A 177 -13.77 -2.53 -8.60
N THR A 178 -14.11 -2.22 -7.36
CA THR A 178 -14.45 -3.20 -6.34
C THR A 178 -15.90 -3.01 -5.91
N ILE A 179 -16.65 -4.09 -5.82
CA ILE A 179 -18.04 -4.11 -5.38
C ILE A 179 -18.09 -5.00 -4.13
N GLY A 180 -18.48 -4.41 -3.00
CA GLY A 180 -18.84 -5.13 -1.79
C GLY A 180 -20.34 -5.46 -1.81
N ASP A 181 -20.70 -6.72 -1.58
CA ASP A 181 -22.09 -7.18 -1.57
C ASP A 181 -22.44 -7.86 -0.25
N LYS A 182 -23.34 -7.24 0.50
CA LYS A 182 -23.84 -7.73 1.80
C LYS A 182 -24.60 -9.06 1.69
N ASN A 183 -25.19 -9.36 0.54
CA ASN A 183 -26.05 -10.54 0.37
C ASN A 183 -25.27 -11.83 0.15
N PHE A 184 -23.96 -11.74 -0.13
CA PHE A 184 -23.10 -12.90 -0.32
C PHE A 184 -22.31 -13.19 0.96
N PHE A 185 -22.26 -14.47 1.34
CA PHE A 185 -21.44 -14.98 2.45
C PHE A 185 -21.66 -14.25 3.80
N ASN A 186 -22.87 -13.75 4.08
CA ASN A 186 -23.18 -12.96 5.29
C ASN A 186 -22.22 -11.78 5.48
N SER A 187 -22.05 -10.99 4.43
CA SER A 187 -21.22 -9.79 4.47
C SER A 187 -22.00 -8.61 5.05
N ASP A 188 -21.29 -7.65 5.62
CA ASP A 188 -21.92 -6.58 6.40
C ASP A 188 -22.31 -5.36 5.54
N PHE A 189 -21.54 -5.04 4.49
CA PHE A 189 -21.69 -3.76 3.77
C PHE A 189 -21.88 -3.91 2.26
N ASN A 190 -22.67 -2.98 1.72
CA ASN A 190 -22.76 -2.71 0.28
C ASN A 190 -22.00 -1.43 -0.05
N TYR A 191 -21.02 -1.52 -0.93
CA TYR A 191 -20.29 -0.35 -1.41
C TYR A 191 -19.66 -0.61 -2.76
N THR A 192 -19.29 0.48 -3.43
CA THR A 192 -18.50 0.43 -4.66
C THR A 192 -17.25 1.29 -4.48
N LYS A 193 -16.09 0.74 -4.79
CA LYS A 193 -14.81 1.45 -4.69
C LYS A 193 -14.15 1.53 -6.06
N LEU A 194 -13.85 2.75 -6.49
CA LEU A 194 -13.06 3.05 -7.68
C LEU A 194 -11.65 3.44 -7.24
N GLN A 195 -10.63 2.87 -7.87
CA GLN A 195 -9.22 3.23 -7.62
C GLN A 195 -8.46 3.37 -8.93
N LEU A 196 -7.61 4.39 -8.98
CA LEU A 196 -6.75 4.73 -10.11
C LEU A 196 -5.33 4.98 -9.60
N SER A 197 -4.34 4.52 -10.35
CA SER A 197 -2.93 4.85 -10.10
C SER A 197 -2.15 4.98 -11.40
N TYR A 198 -1.28 5.98 -11.44
CA TYR A 198 -0.35 6.26 -12.52
C TYR A 198 1.04 6.47 -11.93
N THR A 199 1.99 5.63 -12.31
CA THR A 199 3.40 5.78 -11.92
C THR A 199 4.27 5.90 -13.16
N GLN A 200 5.10 6.93 -13.24
CA GLN A 200 6.00 7.17 -14.36
C GLN A 200 7.40 7.59 -13.90
N PRO A 201 8.42 6.76 -14.17
CA PRO A 201 9.82 7.14 -14.03
C PRO A 201 10.33 7.83 -15.31
N TYR A 202 10.47 9.14 -15.27
CA TYR A 202 11.12 9.94 -16.30
C TYR A 202 12.64 9.93 -16.12
N SER A 203 13.36 9.44 -17.12
CA SER A 203 14.83 9.58 -17.19
C SER A 203 15.17 10.89 -17.88
N LEU A 204 15.55 11.91 -17.11
CA LEU A 204 15.86 13.26 -17.60
C LEU A 204 17.33 13.40 -18.01
N GLY A 205 17.90 12.30 -18.52
CA GLY A 205 19.31 12.18 -18.90
C GLY A 205 20.24 12.66 -17.79
N SER A 206 20.98 13.73 -18.09
CA SER A 206 22.00 14.26 -17.18
C SER A 206 21.42 14.96 -15.94
N LEU A 207 20.12 15.30 -15.91
CA LEU A 207 19.48 15.90 -14.73
C LEU A 207 19.15 14.88 -13.65
N GLY A 208 19.03 13.60 -14.01
CA GLY A 208 18.67 12.55 -13.08
C GLY A 208 17.42 11.78 -13.49
N ARG A 209 16.74 11.19 -12.51
CA ARG A 209 15.51 10.42 -12.67
C ARG A 209 14.42 11.02 -11.79
N LEU A 210 13.30 11.40 -12.40
CA LEU A 210 12.09 11.83 -11.71
C LEU A 210 11.08 10.70 -11.74
N THR A 211 10.61 10.25 -10.58
CA THR A 211 9.49 9.31 -10.46
C THR A 211 8.28 10.07 -9.98
N THR A 212 7.21 10.04 -10.78
CA THR A 212 5.91 10.62 -10.44
C THR A 212 4.92 9.51 -10.18
N THR A 213 4.23 9.55 -9.05
CA THR A 213 3.13 8.65 -8.71
C THR A 213 1.90 9.48 -8.37
N LEU A 214 0.82 9.24 -9.09
CA LEU A 214 -0.50 9.78 -8.84
C LEU A 214 -1.42 8.64 -8.45
N GLN A 215 -2.18 8.78 -7.37
CA GLN A 215 -3.22 7.82 -7.00
C GLN A 215 -4.49 8.58 -6.65
N ALA A 216 -5.63 8.08 -7.11
CA ALA A 216 -6.93 8.61 -6.75
C ALA A 216 -7.90 7.47 -6.45
N GLY A 217 -8.87 7.71 -5.60
CA GLY A 217 -9.90 6.73 -5.32
C GLY A 217 -11.13 7.35 -4.68
N LYS A 218 -12.25 6.65 -4.85
CA LYS A 218 -13.53 7.00 -4.23
C LYS A 218 -14.29 5.75 -3.83
N THR A 219 -14.78 5.72 -2.61
CA THR A 219 -15.70 4.70 -2.11
C THR A 219 -17.10 5.30 -1.98
N PHE A 220 -18.07 4.65 -2.60
CA PHE A 220 -19.48 5.00 -2.55
C PHE A 220 -20.21 3.99 -1.65
N GLY A 221 -20.98 4.50 -0.70
CA GLY A 221 -21.70 3.69 0.29
C GLY A 221 -21.18 3.94 1.71
N GLN A 222 -22.00 3.56 2.68
CA GLN A 222 -21.68 3.67 4.10
C GLN A 222 -20.84 2.47 4.52
N ILE A 223 -19.64 2.73 5.04
CA ILE A 223 -18.65 1.72 5.42
C ILE A 223 -17.90 2.11 6.70
N PRO A 224 -17.44 1.13 7.49
CA PRO A 224 -16.71 1.38 8.73
C PRO A 224 -15.22 1.63 8.47
N LEU A 225 -14.49 2.01 9.52
CA LEU A 225 -13.06 2.32 9.49
C LEU A 225 -12.23 1.26 8.77
N GLY A 226 -12.53 -0.02 8.98
CA GLY A 226 -11.78 -1.14 8.41
C GLY A 226 -11.83 -1.22 6.88
N LEU A 227 -12.81 -0.58 6.23
CA LEU A 227 -12.99 -0.58 4.78
C LEU A 227 -12.70 0.79 4.13
N LEU A 228 -12.52 1.84 4.94
CA LEU A 228 -12.19 3.20 4.49
C LEU A 228 -10.76 3.28 3.92
N SER A 229 -10.51 4.34 3.15
CA SER A 229 -9.19 4.61 2.57
C SER A 229 -8.42 5.54 3.50
N VAL A 230 -7.62 4.96 4.37
CA VAL A 230 -6.72 5.72 5.24
C VAL A 230 -5.50 6.17 4.45
N VAL A 231 -5.14 7.45 4.57
CA VAL A 231 -3.94 7.98 3.93
C VAL A 231 -2.71 7.34 4.58
N PRO A 232 -1.75 6.78 3.82
CA PRO A 232 -0.66 6.01 4.39
C PRO A 232 0.36 6.90 5.09
N GLY A 233 0.21 7.06 6.41
CA GLY A 233 1.25 7.60 7.27
C GLY A 233 2.39 6.61 7.48
N ASN A 234 3.57 7.13 7.83
CA ASN A 234 4.74 6.32 8.13
C ASN A 234 5.40 6.81 9.42
N GLN A 235 5.12 6.08 10.49
CA GLN A 235 5.72 6.28 11.81
C GLN A 235 6.93 5.38 12.05
N THR A 236 7.54 4.84 11.00
CA THR A 236 8.75 4.01 11.08
C THR A 236 9.98 4.82 10.70
N TYR A 237 11.17 4.39 11.14
CA TYR A 237 12.43 4.95 10.64
C TYR A 237 12.80 4.42 9.25
N PHE A 238 11.96 3.61 8.62
CA PHE A 238 12.21 3.06 7.29
C PHE A 238 11.41 3.82 6.23
N ASN A 239 12.01 4.02 5.05
CA ASN A 239 11.28 4.59 3.91
C ASN A 239 10.30 3.55 3.34
N ILE A 240 9.00 3.83 3.44
CA ILE A 240 7.92 3.02 2.88
C ILE A 240 7.43 3.71 1.60
N THR A 241 7.43 2.98 0.49
CA THR A 241 6.99 3.48 -0.83
C THR A 241 5.55 3.97 -0.77
N ASN A 242 5.27 5.12 -1.41
CA ASN A 242 3.93 5.72 -1.49
C ASN A 242 3.27 6.01 -0.13
N SER A 243 4.08 6.30 0.88
CA SER A 243 3.63 6.76 2.20
C SER A 243 4.12 8.16 2.50
N PHE A 244 3.45 8.81 3.46
CA PHE A 244 3.78 10.12 4.00
C PHE A 244 4.60 9.96 5.27
N SER A 245 5.85 10.42 5.22
CA SER A 245 6.84 10.23 6.28
C SER A 245 6.53 11.01 7.54
N ASN A 246 5.72 12.06 7.48
CA ASN A 246 5.37 12.88 8.63
C ASN A 246 3.91 12.75 9.06
N LEU A 247 3.08 11.98 8.36
CA LEU A 247 1.74 11.63 8.82
C LEU A 247 1.78 10.46 9.81
N ASP A 248 0.90 10.53 10.80
CA ASP A 248 0.66 9.44 11.73
C ASP A 248 -0.38 8.45 11.19
N PHE A 249 -0.39 7.23 11.73
CA PHE A 249 -1.39 6.25 11.33
C PHE A 249 -2.79 6.74 11.70
N TYR A 250 -3.72 6.68 10.74
CA TYR A 250 -5.09 7.18 10.86
C TYR A 250 -5.21 8.70 11.08
N GLU A 251 -4.17 9.50 10.79
CA GLU A 251 -4.29 10.96 10.86
C GLU A 251 -5.29 11.49 9.83
N PHE A 252 -5.27 10.94 8.61
CA PHE A 252 -6.30 11.22 7.61
C PHE A 252 -7.02 9.94 7.17
N VAL A 253 -8.33 9.92 7.40
CA VAL A 253 -9.25 8.84 7.03
C VAL A 253 -10.19 9.39 5.96
N THR A 254 -10.17 8.78 4.78
CA THR A 254 -10.89 9.28 3.60
C THR A 254 -11.76 8.20 2.96
N ASP A 255 -12.85 8.60 2.32
CA ASP A 255 -13.53 7.77 1.33
C ASP A 255 -13.25 8.26 -0.09
N GLU A 256 -12.85 9.51 -0.27
CA GLU A 256 -12.38 10.10 -1.52
C GLU A 256 -11.00 10.73 -1.31
N TYR A 257 -10.06 10.42 -2.21
CA TYR A 257 -8.70 10.95 -2.11
C TYR A 257 -8.05 11.12 -3.48
N ALA A 258 -7.09 12.04 -3.53
CA ALA A 258 -6.07 12.14 -4.56
C ALA A 258 -4.72 12.40 -3.90
N THR A 259 -3.71 11.64 -4.29
CA THR A 259 -2.33 11.78 -3.81
C THR A 259 -1.37 11.99 -4.97
N LEU A 260 -0.33 12.77 -4.70
CA LEU A 260 0.80 13.02 -5.59
C LEU A 260 2.08 12.72 -4.82
N HIS A 261 2.95 11.91 -5.41
CA HIS A 261 4.30 11.69 -4.94
C HIS A 261 5.28 11.96 -6.08
N LEU A 262 6.24 12.84 -5.83
CA LEU A 262 7.34 13.17 -6.72
C LEU A 262 8.63 12.82 -6.00
N GLU A 263 9.49 12.05 -6.65
CA GLU A 263 10.86 11.81 -6.17
C GLU A 263 11.82 12.08 -7.31
N HIS A 264 12.76 13.00 -7.10
CA HIS A 264 13.81 13.30 -8.05
C HIS A 264 15.16 12.87 -7.49
N ASN A 265 15.80 11.91 -8.15
CA ASN A 265 17.17 11.50 -7.88
C ASN A 265 18.12 12.16 -8.89
N PHE A 266 19.02 13.01 -8.42
CA PHE A 266 19.97 13.74 -9.27
C PHE A 266 21.14 12.88 -9.78
N ASN A 267 21.16 11.57 -9.52
CA ASN A 267 22.19 10.62 -9.96
C ASN A 267 23.65 11.07 -9.64
N GLY A 268 23.83 11.81 -8.54
CA GLY A 268 25.14 12.31 -8.10
C GLY A 268 25.61 13.63 -8.75
N ARG A 269 24.80 14.26 -9.62
CA ARG A 269 25.17 15.53 -10.30
C ARG A 269 25.44 16.69 -9.34
N LEU A 270 24.72 16.78 -8.23
CA LEU A 270 24.92 17.83 -7.24
C LEU A 270 26.20 17.61 -6.43
N PHE A 271 26.32 16.45 -5.77
CA PHE A 271 27.47 16.16 -4.89
C PHE A 271 28.79 15.96 -5.63
N SER A 272 28.77 15.52 -6.89
CA SER A 272 30.00 15.39 -7.71
C SER A 272 30.69 16.72 -8.03
N ARG A 273 29.99 17.85 -7.88
CA ARG A 273 30.54 19.20 -8.08
C ARG A 273 31.19 19.78 -6.82
N ILE A 274 30.99 19.16 -5.66
CA ILE A 274 31.54 19.63 -4.39
C ILE A 274 32.85 18.87 -4.14
N PRO A 275 34.04 19.54 -4.13
CA PRO A 275 35.34 18.87 -4.18
C PRO A 275 35.56 17.81 -3.09
N PHE A 276 35.12 18.06 -1.85
CA PHE A 276 35.29 17.13 -0.74
C PHE A 276 34.25 15.99 -0.69
N LEU A 277 33.08 16.17 -1.34
CA LEU A 277 32.01 15.16 -1.37
C LEU A 277 32.10 14.23 -2.58
N LYS A 278 32.78 14.67 -3.65
CA LYS A 278 32.94 13.88 -4.89
C LYS A 278 33.49 12.48 -4.64
N LYS A 279 34.43 12.32 -3.69
CA LYS A 279 35.05 11.02 -3.36
C LYS A 279 34.09 9.99 -2.76
N TYR A 280 32.96 10.43 -2.21
CA TYR A 280 31.98 9.56 -1.57
C TYR A 280 30.87 9.07 -2.52
N ASN A 281 30.82 9.57 -3.76
CA ASN A 281 29.80 9.21 -4.76
C ASN A 281 28.34 9.32 -4.25
N LEU A 282 28.07 10.28 -3.35
CA LEU A 282 26.74 10.49 -2.81
C LEU A 282 25.75 10.93 -3.91
N ARG A 283 24.47 10.58 -3.76
CA ARG A 283 23.40 11.02 -4.66
C ARG A 283 22.36 11.81 -3.88
N ALA A 284 22.11 13.04 -4.33
CA ALA A 284 21.07 13.90 -3.78
C ALA A 284 19.71 13.44 -4.31
N ILE A 285 18.72 13.44 -3.42
CA ILE A 285 17.32 13.12 -3.72
C ILE A 285 16.46 14.25 -3.16
N VAL A 286 15.43 14.64 -3.89
CA VAL A 286 14.39 15.54 -3.39
C VAL A 286 13.04 14.86 -3.58
N GLY A 287 12.22 14.88 -2.54
CA GLY A 287 10.86 14.37 -2.55
C GLY A 287 9.85 15.49 -2.33
N PHE A 288 8.67 15.33 -2.93
CA PHE A 288 7.48 16.11 -2.60
C PHE A 288 6.29 15.14 -2.59
N ARG A 289 5.45 15.24 -1.56
CA ARG A 289 4.24 14.43 -1.43
C ARG A 289 3.08 15.34 -1.05
N GLY A 290 1.92 15.09 -1.62
CA GLY A 290 0.70 15.80 -1.27
C GLY A 290 -0.52 14.91 -1.33
N VAL A 291 -1.53 15.24 -0.52
CA VAL A 291 -2.83 14.58 -0.51
C VAL A 291 -3.94 15.59 -0.29
N ILE A 292 -5.03 15.41 -1.02
CA ILE A 292 -6.32 16.05 -0.79
C ILE A 292 -7.37 14.94 -0.73
N GLY A 293 -8.38 15.10 0.09
CA GLY A 293 -9.44 14.11 0.21
C GLY A 293 -10.55 14.57 1.13
N ASP A 294 -11.60 13.77 1.20
CA ASP A 294 -12.74 14.02 2.07
C ASP A 294 -13.25 12.70 2.67
N VAL A 295 -14.14 12.83 3.65
CA VAL A 295 -14.87 11.69 4.23
C VAL A 295 -16.31 12.09 4.51
N SER A 296 -17.22 11.32 3.93
CA SER A 296 -18.65 11.58 3.93
C SER A 296 -19.25 11.53 5.33
N GLN A 297 -20.37 12.23 5.49
CA GLN A 297 -21.10 12.24 6.74
C GLN A 297 -21.70 10.87 7.07
N GLU A 298 -22.09 10.06 6.08
CA GLU A 298 -22.60 8.71 6.35
C GLU A 298 -21.52 7.82 6.98
N ASN A 299 -20.28 7.93 6.51
CA ASN A 299 -19.13 7.20 7.04
C ASN A 299 -18.71 7.72 8.42
N ARG A 300 -18.81 9.03 8.67
CA ARG A 300 -18.61 9.60 10.01
C ARG A 300 -19.68 9.12 11.00
N ALA A 301 -20.93 8.99 10.57
CA ALA A 301 -22.06 8.64 11.42
C ALA A 301 -22.02 7.19 11.94
N ILE A 302 -21.43 6.27 11.17
CA ILE A 302 -21.32 4.85 11.58
C ILE A 302 -20.11 4.57 12.48
N ASN A 303 -19.22 5.54 12.65
CA ASN A 303 -17.97 5.35 13.39
C ASN A 303 -18.20 5.21 14.90
N ALA A 304 -17.81 4.07 15.47
CA ALA A 304 -17.76 3.84 16.92
C ALA A 304 -16.33 3.54 17.41
N SER A 305 -15.31 3.71 16.56
CA SER A 305 -13.91 3.37 16.87
C SER A 305 -13.24 4.27 17.91
N GLY A 306 -13.87 5.39 18.26
CA GLY A 306 -13.29 6.44 19.09
C GLY A 306 -12.28 7.35 18.37
N LEU A 307 -11.93 7.06 17.11
CA LEU A 307 -11.11 7.95 16.29
C LEU A 307 -11.94 9.02 15.63
N VAL A 308 -11.46 10.26 15.61
CA VAL A 308 -12.07 11.31 14.79
C VAL A 308 -11.63 11.11 13.35
N TYR A 309 -12.60 10.97 12.44
CA TYR A 309 -12.29 10.95 11.02
C TYR A 309 -11.98 12.36 10.56
N ASP A 310 -10.74 12.60 10.17
CA ASP A 310 -10.32 13.86 9.59
C ASP A 310 -9.76 13.64 8.19
N ALA A 311 -9.91 14.65 7.32
CA ALA A 311 -9.48 14.58 5.93
C ALA A 311 -9.00 15.97 5.47
N PRO A 312 -7.96 16.03 4.62
CA PRO A 312 -7.45 17.30 4.11
C PRO A 312 -8.35 17.82 2.98
N ASN A 313 -9.53 18.33 3.34
CA ASN A 313 -10.55 18.80 2.39
C ASN A 313 -10.52 20.33 2.15
N ARG A 314 -10.07 21.12 3.14
CA ARG A 314 -9.96 22.58 3.04
C ARG A 314 -8.76 23.03 2.22
N GLU A 315 -7.61 22.43 2.51
CA GLU A 315 -6.38 22.64 1.77
C GLU A 315 -5.65 21.30 1.62
N PRO A 316 -4.91 21.07 0.52
CA PRO A 316 -4.11 19.86 0.40
C PRO A 316 -3.04 19.79 1.50
N TYR A 317 -2.89 18.64 2.15
CA TYR A 317 -1.70 18.36 2.95
C TYR A 317 -0.49 18.21 2.02
N TYR A 318 0.67 18.70 2.44
CA TYR A 318 1.92 18.42 1.74
C TYR A 318 3.14 18.28 2.67
N GLU A 319 4.10 17.50 2.20
CA GLU A 319 5.43 17.36 2.82
C GLU A 319 6.50 17.30 1.73
N TYR A 320 7.72 17.65 2.08
CA TYR A 320 8.86 17.57 1.18
C TYR A 320 10.05 16.94 1.89
N SER A 321 10.96 16.34 1.13
CA SER A 321 12.12 15.67 1.70
C SER A 321 13.41 15.98 0.95
N LEU A 322 14.49 16.02 1.70
CA LEU A 322 15.85 16.14 1.20
C LEU A 322 16.60 14.87 1.60
N GLY A 323 17.06 14.13 0.60
CA GLY A 323 17.68 12.82 0.79
C GLY A 323 19.14 12.77 0.33
N VAL A 324 19.93 11.98 1.04
CA VAL A 324 21.29 11.60 0.65
C VAL A 324 21.35 10.08 0.57
N SER A 325 21.63 9.57 -0.62
CA SER A 325 21.76 8.14 -0.87
C SER A 325 23.17 7.77 -1.33
N ASN A 326 23.42 6.45 -1.43
CA ASN A 326 24.71 5.86 -1.71
C ASN A 326 25.74 6.08 -0.58
N ILE A 327 25.28 6.31 0.66
CA ILE A 327 26.13 6.36 1.85
C ILE A 327 26.68 4.94 2.08
N PHE A 328 27.99 4.79 2.07
CA PHE A 328 28.67 3.48 2.08
C PHE A 328 28.16 2.48 1.01
N LYS A 329 27.53 2.98 -0.06
CA LYS A 329 26.86 2.20 -1.13
C LYS A 329 25.62 1.39 -0.73
N ILE A 330 25.21 1.45 0.53
CA ILE A 330 24.15 0.61 1.08
C ILE A 330 23.04 1.40 1.76
N LEU A 331 23.26 2.67 2.08
CA LEU A 331 22.37 3.47 2.91
C LEU A 331 21.87 4.72 2.17
N ARG A 332 20.59 5.01 2.37
CA ARG A 332 19.95 6.29 2.08
C ARG A 332 19.34 6.84 3.35
N LEU A 333 19.48 8.14 3.56
CA LEU A 333 18.83 8.91 4.62
C LEU A 333 17.99 10.02 3.97
N ASP A 334 16.74 10.16 4.39
CA ASP A 334 15.83 11.21 3.98
C ASP A 334 15.42 12.06 5.19
N PHE A 335 15.56 13.38 5.05
CA PHE A 335 15.09 14.38 6.00
C PHE A 335 13.75 14.93 5.49
N ASN A 336 12.67 14.66 6.20
CA ASN A 336 11.29 14.93 5.77
C ASN A 336 10.71 16.09 6.59
N PHE A 337 10.11 17.05 5.91
CA PHE A 337 9.54 18.28 6.49
C PHE A 337 8.05 18.35 6.17
N ARG A 338 7.22 18.52 7.21
CA ARG A 338 5.77 18.73 7.07
C ARG A 338 5.52 20.19 6.69
N GLY A 339 4.70 20.41 5.68
CA GLY A 339 4.44 21.74 5.12
C GLY A 339 3.31 22.51 5.78
N ASN A 340 2.24 21.83 6.18
CA ASN A 340 1.05 22.39 6.81
C ASN A 340 0.43 21.40 7.83
N TYR A 341 -0.72 21.75 8.42
CA TYR A 341 -1.35 20.98 9.50
C TYR A 341 -0.39 20.77 10.70
N LEU A 342 0.33 21.84 11.07
CA LEU A 342 1.30 21.86 12.19
C LEU A 342 0.62 22.15 13.54
N ASP A 343 -0.63 22.60 13.49
CA ASP A 343 -1.51 22.88 14.61
C ASP A 343 -2.24 21.63 15.13
N ASN A 344 -2.19 20.51 14.41
CA ASN A 344 -2.68 19.23 14.90
C ASN A 344 -1.90 18.83 16.19
N PRO A 345 -2.57 18.33 17.24
CA PRO A 345 -1.93 18.11 18.55
C PRO A 345 -0.69 17.22 18.51
N ASP A 346 -0.70 16.22 17.62
CA ASP A 346 0.38 15.24 17.44
C ASP A 346 1.15 15.46 16.12
N ALA A 347 1.04 16.65 15.52
CA ALA A 347 1.69 16.96 14.26
C ALA A 347 3.21 16.76 14.38
N ARG A 348 3.76 15.90 13.51
CA ARG A 348 5.21 15.73 13.39
C ARG A 348 5.78 16.72 12.37
N PRO A 349 6.47 17.80 12.80
CA PRO A 349 7.00 18.80 11.87
C PRO A 349 8.16 18.26 11.02
N PHE A 350 8.89 17.28 11.55
CA PHE A 350 10.10 16.76 10.97
C PHE A 350 10.29 15.27 11.29
N GLY A 351 10.79 14.52 10.31
CA GLY A 351 11.07 13.09 10.45
C GLY A 351 12.32 12.68 9.67
N VAL A 352 13.09 11.75 10.21
CA VAL A 352 14.26 11.16 9.52
C VAL A 352 13.95 9.71 9.21
N THR A 353 14.08 9.33 7.94
CA THR A 353 13.90 7.95 7.50
C THR A 353 15.15 7.42 6.82
N ALA A 354 15.36 6.11 6.90
CA ALA A 354 16.48 5.40 6.33
C ALA A 354 15.99 4.29 5.39
N SER A 355 16.77 3.97 4.36
CA SER A 355 16.58 2.73 3.60
C SER A 355 17.91 2.06 3.32
N PHE A 356 17.89 0.73 3.45
CA PHE A 356 19.03 -0.12 3.15
C PHE A 356 18.80 -0.82 1.82
N GLY A 357 19.78 -0.72 0.92
CA GLY A 357 19.73 -1.33 -0.40
C GLY A 357 21.00 -1.04 -1.17
N PHE A 358 21.34 -1.90 -2.12
CA PHE A 358 22.48 -1.61 -3.00
C PHE A 358 22.06 -0.59 -4.06
N PHE A 359 22.61 0.62 -3.96
CA PHE A 359 22.33 1.71 -4.89
C PHE A 359 23.44 1.78 -5.95
N PHE A 360 23.43 0.82 -6.87
CA PHE A 360 24.39 0.82 -7.99
C PHE A 360 24.10 1.95 -8.99
#